data_AF-A0A3B9NU69-F1
#
_entry.id   AF-A0A3B9NU69-F1
#
_cell.length_a   1.000
_cell.length_b   1.000
_cell.length_c   1.000
_cell.angle_alpha   90.00
_cell.angle_beta   90.00
_cell.angle_gamma   90.00
#
_symmetry.space_group_name_H-M   'P 1'
#
loop_
_entity.id
_entity.type
_entity.pdbx_description
1 polymer ?
#
loop_
_entity_poly.entity_id
_entity_poly.type
_entity_poly.pdbx_seq_one_letter_code
_entity_poly.pdbx_strand_id
1 'polypeptide(L)'
;MDMCSLCLHVHGSGGTAMFSITEAGSRGRRTISNVVCTDLACSLRIRNKINPSSLMQETLYVEAKVWRILQRLHRWLIKTKYL
;
A
#
# COMPACT_ATOMS: atom_id res chain seq x y z
N MET A 1 -0.49 15.23 -5.07
CA MET A 1 -1.44 14.12 -5.28
C MET A 1 -0.64 12.86 -5.37
N ASP A 2 -0.88 11.94 -4.44
CA ASP A 2 -0.07 10.73 -4.30
C ASP A 2 -0.99 9.52 -4.19
N MET A 3 -0.64 8.45 -4.89
CA MET A 3 -1.40 7.22 -4.89
C MET A 3 -0.80 6.23 -3.91
N CYS A 4 -1.65 5.66 -3.04
CA CYS A 4 -1.24 4.56 -2.18
C CYS A 4 -0.95 3.30 -3.03
N SER A 5 0.27 2.77 -2.92
CA SER A 5 0.69 1.53 -3.58
C SER A 5 -0.04 0.28 -3.06
N LEU A 6 -0.75 0.32 -1.94
CA LEU A 6 -1.55 -0.82 -1.45
C LEU A 6 -3.00 -0.74 -1.91
N CYS A 7 -3.72 0.29 -1.45
CA CYS A 7 -5.16 0.43 -1.71
C CYS A 7 -5.52 1.13 -3.01
N LEU A 8 -4.55 1.71 -3.74
CA LEU A 8 -4.74 2.50 -4.97
C LEU A 8 -5.55 3.79 -4.80
N HIS A 9 -5.83 4.20 -3.56
CA HIS A 9 -6.48 5.47 -3.30
C HIS A 9 -5.54 6.64 -3.64
N VAL A 10 -6.03 7.57 -4.45
CA VAL A 10 -5.36 8.83 -4.78
C VAL A 10 -5.71 9.86 -3.71
N HIS A 11 -4.71 10.28 -2.94
CA HIS A 11 -4.82 11.36 -1.97
C HIS A 11 -4.56 12.72 -2.63
N GLY A 12 -5.27 13.76 -2.18
CA GLY A 12 -5.03 15.15 -2.63
C GLY A 12 -3.63 15.64 -2.23
N SER A 13 -3.40 15.79 -0.92
CA SER A 13 -2.11 16.16 -0.31
C SER A 13 -1.93 15.47 1.04
N GLY A 14 -0.68 15.14 1.42
CA GLY A 14 -0.30 14.67 2.76
C GLY A 14 -0.88 13.33 3.22
N GLY A 15 -1.62 12.63 2.37
CA GLY A 15 -2.31 11.39 2.75
C GLY A 15 -1.48 10.11 2.62
N THR A 16 -0.26 10.22 2.10
CA THR A 16 0.66 9.09 1.95
C THR A 16 2.02 9.36 2.58
N ALA A 17 2.68 8.30 3.06
CA ALA A 17 4.07 8.29 3.52
C ALA A 17 4.86 7.21 2.80
N MET A 18 6.17 7.40 2.68
CA MET A 18 7.08 6.38 2.17
C MET A 18 7.51 5.46 3.31
N PHE A 19 7.31 4.16 3.12
CA PHE A 19 7.83 3.13 4.00
C PHE A 19 8.93 2.38 3.28
N SER A 20 10.05 2.17 3.95
CA SER A 20 11.26 1.59 3.37
C SER A 20 11.72 0.38 4.17
N ILE A 21 12.25 -0.61 3.47
CA ILE A 21 12.83 -1.81 4.06
C ILE A 21 14.16 -2.12 3.38
N THR A 22 15.10 -2.69 4.15
CA THR A 22 16.37 -3.19 3.60
C THR A 22 16.18 -4.62 3.10
N GLU A 23 16.54 -4.87 1.84
CA GLU A 23 16.37 -6.20 1.26
C GLU A 23 17.30 -7.22 1.93
N ALA A 24 16.73 -8.37 2.27
CA ALA A 24 17.39 -9.56 2.77
C ALA A 24 18.55 -9.97 1.85
N GLY A 25 19.72 -10.20 2.42
CA GLY A 25 20.90 -10.63 1.64
C GLY A 25 21.64 -9.50 0.92
N SER A 26 21.09 -8.27 0.88
CA SER A 26 21.72 -7.13 0.22
C SER A 26 22.92 -6.52 0.98
N ARG A 27 23.19 -6.98 2.22
CA ARG A 27 24.20 -6.38 3.12
C ARG A 27 24.03 -4.86 3.28
N GLY A 28 22.79 -4.37 3.29
CA GLY A 28 22.47 -2.95 3.43
C GLY A 28 22.61 -2.13 2.15
N ARG A 29 22.95 -2.74 1.00
CA ARG A 29 23.17 -2.01 -0.26
C ARG A 29 21.88 -1.74 -1.02
N ARG A 30 20.80 -2.46 -0.71
CA ARG A 30 19.52 -2.32 -1.40
C ARG A 30 18.39 -2.06 -0.42
N THR A 31 17.78 -0.89 -0.56
CA THR A 31 16.58 -0.47 0.15
C THR A 31 15.45 -0.37 -0.85
N ILE A 32 14.31 -0.98 -0.55
CA ILE A 32 13.10 -0.87 -1.37
C ILE A 32 12.04 -0.13 -0.58
N SER A 33 11.30 0.74 -1.26
CA SER A 33 10.30 1.59 -0.63
C SER A 33 8.95 1.49 -1.35
N ASN A 34 7.90 1.74 -0.59
CA ASN A 34 6.53 1.83 -1.08
C ASN A 34 5.85 3.07 -0.49
N VAL A 35 5.05 3.75 -1.30
CA VAL A 35 4.20 4.86 -0.86
C VAL A 35 2.89 4.28 -0.34
N VAL A 36 2.56 4.48 0.93
CA VAL A 36 1.39 3.88 1.61
C VAL A 36 0.59 4.97 2.32
N CYS A 37 -0.69 4.75 2.64
CA CYS A 37 -1.46 5.71 3.44
C CYS A 37 -0.76 6.00 4.77
N THR A 38 -0.69 7.27 5.17
CA THR A 38 -0.07 7.70 6.44
C THR A 38 -0.73 7.07 7.66
N ASP A 39 -2.03 6.87 7.61
CA ASP A 39 -2.87 6.31 8.67
C ASP A 39 -2.99 4.77 8.64
N LEU A 40 -2.33 4.10 7.68
CA LEU A 40 -2.45 2.66 7.42
C LEU A 40 -3.90 2.14 7.27
N ALA A 41 -4.88 3.01 7.03
CA ALA A 41 -6.29 2.65 6.94
C ALA A 41 -6.71 2.15 5.54
N CYS A 42 -5.77 1.51 4.82
CA CYS A 42 -5.97 0.95 3.49
C CYS A 42 -7.15 -0.03 3.44
N SER A 43 -7.28 -0.86 4.47
CA SER A 43 -8.37 -1.84 4.63
C SER A 43 -9.75 -1.18 4.72
N LEU A 44 -9.85 -0.03 5.41
CA LEU A 44 -11.11 0.71 5.53
C LEU A 44 -11.48 1.41 4.21
N ARG A 45 -10.49 1.95 3.49
CA ARG A 45 -10.70 2.61 2.19
C ARG A 45 -11.23 1.66 1.13
N ILE A 46 -10.64 0.46 0.97
CA ILE A 46 -11.12 -0.50 -0.05
C ILE A 46 -12.52 -1.06 0.22
N ARG A 47 -12.99 -0.96 1.47
CA ARG A 47 -14.35 -1.33 1.91
C ARG A 47 -15.31 -0.14 1.91
N ASN A 48 -14.88 1.02 1.39
CA ASN A 48 -15.62 2.28 1.37
C ASN A 48 -16.15 2.72 2.75
N LYS A 49 -15.39 2.42 3.83
CA LYS A 49 -15.77 2.82 5.20
C LYS A 49 -15.28 4.22 5.59
N ILE A 50 -14.28 4.73 4.87
CA ILE A 50 -13.75 6.09 5.03
C ILE A 50 -13.40 6.65 3.64
N ASN A 51 -13.52 7.96 3.47
CA ASN A 51 -13.06 8.72 2.29
C ASN A 51 -13.35 8.02 0.94
N PRO A 52 -14.62 7.74 0.59
CA PRO A 52 -14.97 6.98 -0.60
C PRO A 52 -14.68 7.71 -1.92
N SER A 53 -14.54 9.05 -1.90
CA SER A 53 -14.15 9.82 -3.06
C SER A 53 -12.63 9.69 -3.29
N SER A 54 -12.27 9.06 -4.40
CA SER A 54 -10.91 9.07 -4.95
C SER A 54 -10.96 9.54 -6.39
N LEU A 55 -9.93 10.25 -6.84
CA LEU A 55 -9.83 10.71 -8.22
C LEU A 55 -9.87 9.54 -9.22
N MET A 56 -9.36 8.38 -8.82
CA MET A 56 -9.44 7.14 -9.58
C MET A 56 -10.18 6.09 -8.73
N GLN A 57 -11.43 5.83 -9.07
CA GLN A 57 -12.21 4.79 -8.42
C GLN A 57 -11.94 3.44 -9.08
N GLU A 58 -11.74 2.43 -8.23
CA GLU A 58 -11.53 1.08 -8.69
C GLU A 58 -12.84 0.29 -8.76
N THR A 59 -13.08 -0.37 -9.89
CA THR A 59 -14.30 -1.14 -10.20
C THR A 59 -14.29 -2.58 -9.71
N LEU A 60 -13.17 -3.07 -9.17
CA LEU A 60 -13.10 -4.43 -8.60
C LEU A 60 -14.00 -4.60 -7.38
N TYR A 61 -14.52 -5.81 -7.21
CA TYR A 61 -15.23 -6.23 -6.00
C TYR A 61 -14.30 -6.26 -4.78
N VAL A 62 -14.86 -6.15 -3.58
CA VAL A 62 -14.10 -5.91 -2.34
C VAL A 62 -13.09 -7.01 -2.07
N GLU A 63 -13.46 -8.28 -2.29
CA GLU A 63 -12.61 -9.43 -2.01
C GLU A 63 -11.38 -9.45 -2.94
N ALA A 64 -11.51 -9.05 -4.21
CA ALA A 64 -10.36 -8.86 -5.10
C ALA A 64 -9.44 -7.74 -4.63
N LYS A 65 -10.01 -6.64 -4.10
CA LYS A 65 -9.23 -5.55 -3.50
C LYS A 65 -8.46 -6.01 -2.27
N VAL A 66 -9.10 -6.79 -1.40
CA VAL A 66 -8.46 -7.40 -0.22
C VAL A 66 -7.32 -8.31 -0.66
N TRP A 67 -7.56 -9.21 -1.62
CA TRP A 67 -6.55 -10.12 -2.15
C TRP A 67 -5.35 -9.35 -2.70
N ARG A 68 -5.58 -8.28 -3.49
CA ARG A 68 -4.50 -7.42 -4.00
C ARG A 68 -3.65 -6.84 -2.87
N ILE A 69 -4.28 -6.25 -1.85
CA ILE A 69 -3.53 -5.63 -0.74
C ILE A 69 -2.65 -6.69 -0.06
N LEU A 70 -3.20 -7.86 0.25
CA LEU A 70 -2.45 -8.94 0.88
C LEU A 70 -1.29 -9.40 0.01
N GLN A 71 -1.51 -9.59 -1.30
CA GLN A 71 -0.45 -9.98 -2.23
C GLN A 71 0.66 -8.93 -2.33
N ARG A 72 0.31 -7.64 -2.40
CA ARG A 72 1.31 -6.55 -2.44
C ARG A 72 2.11 -6.51 -1.14
N LEU A 73 1.44 -6.64 0.01
CA LEU A 73 2.08 -6.66 1.31
C LEU A 73 3.01 -7.86 1.47
N HIS A 74 2.54 -9.07 1.15
CA HIS A 74 3.36 -10.29 1.23
C HIS A 74 4.58 -10.22 0.30
N ARG A 75 4.40 -9.80 -0.95
CA ARG A 75 5.53 -9.65 -1.90
C ARG A 75 6.57 -8.66 -1.40
N TRP A 76 6.13 -7.60 -0.73
CA TRP A 76 7.02 -6.62 -0.14
C TRP A 76 7.74 -7.18 1.10
N LEU A 77 7.01 -7.83 2.01
CA LEU A 77 7.56 -8.37 3.26
C LEU A 77 8.48 -9.57 3.06
N ILE A 78 8.26 -10.43 2.05
CA ILE A 78 9.18 -11.53 1.69
C ILE A 78 10.61 -11.02 1.35
N LYS A 79 10.73 -9.74 0.98
CA LYS A 79 12.05 -9.12 0.74
C LYS A 79 12.78 -8.74 2.02
N THR A 80 12.10 -8.71 3.16
CA THR A 80 12.73 -8.61 4.47
C THR A 80 12.78 -10.00 5.08
N LYS A 81 13.83 -10.36 5.81
CA LYS A 81 13.97 -11.70 6.42
C LYS A 81 12.92 -12.01 7.52
N TYR A 82 11.79 -11.30 7.56
CA TYR A 82 10.74 -11.37 8.58
C TYR A 82 9.61 -12.35 8.24
N LEU A 83 9.59 -12.93 7.03
CA LEU A 83 8.72 -14.02 6.58
C LEU A 83 9.59 -15.11 5.93
#